data_AF-A0A964YYT9-F1
#
_entry.id   AF-A0A964YYT9-F1
#
_cell.length_a   1.000
_cell.length_b   1.000
_cell.length_c   1.000
_cell.angle_alpha   90.00
_cell.angle_beta   90.00
_cell.angle_gamma   90.00
#
_symmetry.space_group_name_H-M   'P 1'
#
loop_
_entity.id
_entity.type
_entity.pdbx_description
1 polymer ?
#
loop_
_entity_poly.entity_id
_entity_poly.type
_entity_poly.pdbx_seq_one_letter_code
_entity_poly.pdbx_strand_id
1 'polypeptide(L)' 'MTNPNEVIIDATTNEVIVNQITPQKVAQLAAEGLRIEEERLADIEARKNTKAALITKLGITEEEAQLLWGDN' A
#
# COMPACT_ATOMS: atom_id res chain seq x y z
N MET A 1 -11.11 -17.64 -18.37
CA MET A 1 -11.34 -16.95 -17.08
C MET A 1 -12.53 -16.04 -17.26
N THR A 2 -13.54 -16.12 -16.42
CA THR A 2 -14.68 -15.19 -16.44
C THR A 2 -14.20 -13.85 -15.88
N ASN A 3 -14.46 -12.74 -16.58
CA ASN A 3 -14.13 -11.42 -16.05
C ASN A 3 -14.90 -11.20 -14.73
N PRO A 4 -14.27 -10.58 -13.71
CA PRO A 4 -14.97 -10.28 -12.47
C PRO A 4 -16.15 -9.33 -12.73
N ASN A 5 -17.17 -9.39 -11.86
CA ASN A 5 -18.32 -8.49 -11.93
C ASN A 5 -18.25 -7.48 -10.78
N GLU A 6 -18.68 -6.25 -11.05
CA GLU A 6 -18.98 -5.26 -10.04
C GLU A 6 -20.45 -5.41 -9.65
N VAL A 7 -20.71 -5.56 -8.35
CA VAL A 7 -22.07 -5.64 -7.80
C VAL A 7 -22.33 -4.36 -7.02
N ILE A 8 -23.29 -3.58 -7.49
CA ILE A 8 -23.74 -2.35 -6.85
C ILE A 8 -25.08 -2.67 -6.18
N ILE A 9 -25.15 -2.48 -4.87
CA ILE A 9 -26.36 -2.71 -4.07
C ILE A 9 -26.85 -1.35 -3.60
N ASP A 10 -28.01 -0.93 -4.08
CA ASP A 10 -28.69 0.26 -3.56
C ASP A 10 -29.37 -0.10 -2.24
N ALA A 11 -28.85 0.45 -1.14
CA ALA A 11 -29.35 0.20 0.21
C ALA A 11 -30.74 0.84 0.49
N THR A 12 -31.25 1.69 -0.41
CA THR A 12 -32.52 2.40 -0.28
C THR A 12 -33.64 1.70 -1.03
N THR A 13 -33.35 1.16 -2.21
CA THR A 13 -34.32 0.50 -3.09
C THR A 13 -34.22 -1.03 -3.07
N ASN A 14 -33.17 -1.58 -2.45
CA ASN A 14 -32.78 -3.00 -2.51
C ASN A 14 -32.53 -3.50 -3.94
N GLU A 15 -32.23 -2.60 -4.87
CA GLU A 15 -31.85 -2.98 -6.23
C GLU A 15 -30.40 -3.48 -6.28
N VAL A 16 -30.18 -4.55 -7.04
CA VAL A 16 -28.86 -5.15 -7.26
C VAL A 16 -28.51 -5.01 -8.73
N ILE A 17 -27.48 -4.22 -9.03
CA ILE A 17 -26.95 -4.02 -10.37
C ILE A 17 -25.66 -4.82 -10.49
N VAL A 18 -25.57 -5.68 -11.50
CA VAL A 18 -24.38 -6.49 -11.79
C VAL A 18 -23.79 -6.04 -13.12
N ASN A 19 -22.63 -5.38 -13.06
CA ASN A 19 -21.90 -4.91 -14.22
C ASN A 19 -20.70 -5.82 -14.49
N GLN A 20 -20.46 -6.17 -15.76
CA GLN A 20 -19.23 -6.86 -16.14
C GLN A 20 -18.05 -5.87 -16.07
N ILE A 21 -16.99 -6.25 -15.35
CA ILE A 21 -15.77 -5.45 -15.34
C ILE A 21 -15.07 -5.64 -16.68
N THR A 22 -14.80 -4.51 -17.34
CA THR A 22 -14.10 -4.50 -18.62
C THR A 22 -12.63 -4.86 -18.43
N PRO A 23 -11.98 -5.49 -19.41
CA PRO A 23 -10.53 -5.76 -19.37
C PRO A 23 -9.70 -4.49 -19.12
N GLN A 24 -10.16 -3.34 -19.63
CA GLN A 24 -9.51 -2.03 -19.41
C GLN A 24 -9.55 -1.62 -17.94
N LYS A 25 -10.68 -1.82 -17.25
CA LYS A 25 -10.80 -1.51 -15.83
C LYS A 25 -9.90 -2.43 -14.99
N VAL A 26 -9.79 -3.71 -15.35
CA VAL A 26 -8.85 -4.64 -14.70
C VAL A 26 -7.41 -4.15 -14.86
N ALA A 27 -7.00 -3.76 -16.06
CA ALA A 27 -5.66 -3.24 -16.32
C ALA A 27 -5.38 -1.94 -15.52
N GLN A 28 -6.36 -1.04 -15.41
CA GLN A 28 -6.24 0.17 -14.59
C GLN A 28 -6.05 -0.16 -13.11
N LEU A 29 -6.84 -1.08 -12.56
CA LEU A 29 -6.71 -1.50 -11.17
C LEU A 29 -5.37 -2.17 -10.88
N ALA A 30 -4.86 -2.98 -11.82
CA ALA A 30 -3.54 -3.60 -11.70
C ALA A 30 -2.41 -2.55 -11.72
N ALA A 31 -2.49 -1.57 -12.62
CA ALA A 31 -1.50 -0.49 -12.70
C ALA A 31 -1.52 0.38 -11.43
N GLU A 32 -2.70 0.69 -10.90
CA GLU A 32 -2.82 1.45 -9.65
C GLU A 32 -2.29 0.67 -8.45
N GLY A 33 -2.57 -0.64 -8.37
CA GLY A 33 -2.00 -1.51 -7.35
C GLY A 33 -0.46 -1.54 -7.39
N LEU A 34 0.13 -1.58 -8.59
CA LEU A 34 1.58 -1.51 -8.76
C LEU A 34 2.13 -0.17 -8.27
N ARG A 35 1.51 0.95 -8.65
CA ARG A 35 1.90 2.30 -8.24
C ARG A 35 1.88 2.46 -6.72
N ILE A 36 0.84 1.95 -6.04
CA ILE A 36 0.72 2.00 -4.58
C ILE A 36 1.84 1.20 -3.92
N GLU A 37 2.19 0.03 -4.45
CA GLU A 37 3.26 -0.79 -3.89
C GLU A 37 4.64 -0.14 -4.09
N GLU A 38 4.89 0.46 -5.25
CA GLU A 38 6.10 1.25 -5.51
C GLU A 38 6.23 2.43 -4.53
N GLU A 39 5.13 3.16 -4.28
CA GLU A 39 5.08 4.27 -3.31
C GLU A 39 5.34 3.77 -1.88
N ARG A 40 4.77 2.62 -1.50
CA ARG A 40 5.01 1.98 -0.19
C ARG A 40 6.48 1.60 0.00
N LEU A 41 7.11 1.03 -1.02
CA LEU A 41 8.53 0.66 -0.99
C LEU A 41 9.43 1.90 -0.89
N ALA A 42 9.11 2.97 -1.63
CA ALA A 42 9.83 4.23 -1.55
C ALA A 42 9.75 4.87 -0.16
N ASP A 43 8.57 4.86 0.48
CA ASP A 43 8.40 5.38 1.84
C ASP A 43 9.18 4.56 2.89
N ILE A 44 9.18 3.23 2.76
CA ILE A 44 10.01 2.35 3.61
C ILE A 44 11.49 2.71 3.49
N GLU A 45 11.97 2.90 2.26
CA GLU A 45 13.37 3.24 2.02
C GLU A 45 13.72 4.64 2.54
N ALA A 46 12.83 5.62 2.37
CA ALA A 46 13.00 6.96 2.94
C ALA A 46 13.07 6.93 4.48
N ARG A 47 12.23 6.12 5.13
CA ARG A 47 12.26 5.92 6.59
C ARG A 47 13.55 5.24 7.04
N LYS A 48 14.03 4.22 6.34
CA LYS A 48 15.32 3.57 6.62
C LYS A 48 16.48 4.55 6.51
N ASN A 49 16.53 5.35 5.44
CA ASN A 49 17.57 6.36 5.25
C ASN A 49 17.53 7.44 6.33
N THR A 50 16.33 7.87 6.72
CA THR A 50 16.14 8.82 7.83
C THR A 50 16.62 8.22 9.16
N LYS A 51 16.28 6.95 9.43
CA LYS A 51 16.72 6.23 10.63
C LYS A 51 18.24 6.11 10.69
N ALA A 52 18.89 5.71 9.60
CA ALA A 52 20.35 5.62 9.50
C ALA A 52 21.05 6.97 9.71
N ALA A 53 20.50 8.05 9.14
CA ALA A 53 21.01 9.40 9.34
C ALA A 53 20.89 9.85 10.82
N LEU A 54 19.79 9.50 11.50
CA LEU A 54 19.60 9.78 12.91
C LEU A 54 20.58 9.01 13.79
N ILE A 55 20.79 7.72 13.54
CA ILE A 55 21.78 6.89 14.25
C ILE A 55 23.17 7.54 14.15
N THR A 56 23.58 7.89 12.92
CA THR A 56 24.86 8.55 12.65
C THR A 56 24.98 9.89 13.40
N LYS A 57 23.92 10.70 13.38
CA LYS A 57 23.90 12.02 14.02
C LYS A 57 23.95 11.93 15.56
N LEU A 58 23.32 10.92 16.13
CA LEU A 58 23.30 10.69 17.58
C LEU A 58 24.55 9.96 18.07
N GLY A 59 25.33 9.35 17.16
CA GLY A 59 26.55 8.62 17.50
C GLY A 59 26.29 7.34 18.31
N ILE A 60 25.09 6.77 18.17
CA ILE A 60 24.67 5.52 18.82
C ILE A 60 24.83 4.35 17.85
N THR A 61 24.88 3.12 18.36
CA THR A 61 24.88 1.92 17.51
C THR A 61 23.48 1.56 17.03
N GLU A 62 23.38 0.68 16.04
CA GLU A 62 22.10 0.16 15.57
C GLU A 62 21.35 -0.60 16.68
N GLU A 63 22.06 -1.36 17.52
CA GLU A 63 21.49 -2.10 18.64
C GLU A 63 20.92 -1.16 19.72
N GLU A 64 21.65 -0.09 20.04
CA GLU A 64 21.19 0.94 20.99
C GLU A 64 19.96 1.67 20.45
N ALA A 65 19.98 2.01 19.16
CA ALA A 65 18.85 2.62 18.48
C ALA A 65 17.62 1.72 18.47
N GLN A 66 17.80 0.42 18.26
CA GLN A 66 16.72 -0.58 18.31
C GLN A 66 16.11 -0.66 19.72
N LEU A 67 16.95 -0.67 20.76
CA LEU A 67 16.50 -0.68 22.15
C LEU A 67 15.70 0.58 22.52
N LEU A 68 16.10 1.74 22.00
CA LEU A 68 15.44 3.03 22.28
C LEU A 68 14.10 3.21 21.54
N TRP A 69 14.02 2.74 20.30
CA TRP A 69 12.84 2.96 19.46
C TRP A 69 11.81 1.83 19.53
N GLY A 70 12.17 0.67 20.09
CA GLY A 70 11.21 -0.40 20.38
C GLY A 70 10.63 -1.08 19.14
N ASP A 71 11.27 -0.93 17.98
CA ASP A 71 10.96 -1.72 16.80
C ASP A 71 11.30 -3.19 17.13
N ASN A 72 10.29 -4.05 17.27
CA ASN A 72 10.45 -5.51 17.24
C ASN A 72 9.81 -6.04 15.96
#